data_AF-A0A448WJ40-F1
#
_entry.id   AF-A0A448WJ40-F1
#
_cell.length_a   1.000
_cell.length_b   1.000
_cell.length_c   1.000
_cell.angle_alpha   90.00
_cell.angle_beta   90.00
_cell.angle_gamma   90.00
#
_symmetry.space_group_name_H-M   'P 1'
#
loop_
_entity.id
_entity.type
_entity.pdbx_description
1 polymer ?
#
loop_
_entity_poly.entity_id
_entity_poly.type
_entity_poly.pdbx_seq_one_letter_code
_entity_poly.pdbx_strand_id
1 'polypeptide(L)'
;MLNTLYTLFDEIIESFDVYKVETIGDAYMVASGLPVRNGHRHVVEISRMAMAFLKTCLIFEIPHQPSRRLDLRIGIHSGRDALNSVLFVPEL
;
A
#
# COMPACT_ATOMS: atom_id res chain seq x y z
N MET A 1 -9.27 13.35 9.93
CA MET A 1 -9.23 13.17 8.46
C MET A 1 -8.16 12.18 8.02
N LEU A 2 -6.98 12.17 8.63
CA LEU A 2 -5.98 11.10 8.47
C LEU A 2 -6.54 9.70 8.72
N ASN A 3 -7.38 9.53 9.76
CA ASN A 3 -7.94 8.22 10.12
C ASN A 3 -8.77 7.57 9.00
N THR A 4 -9.54 8.31 8.21
CA THR A 4 -10.38 7.70 7.16
C THR A 4 -9.55 7.15 6.01
N LEU A 5 -8.53 7.88 5.58
CA LEU A 5 -7.60 7.41 4.54
C LEU A 5 -6.83 6.19 5.04
N TYR A 6 -6.34 6.24 6.29
CA TYR A 6 -5.61 5.14 6.89
C TYR A 6 -6.46 3.88 7.06
N THR A 7 -7.71 4.00 7.51
CA THR A 7 -8.64 2.86 7.59
C THR A 7 -8.88 2.25 6.21
N LEU A 8 -9.12 3.09 5.19
CA LEU A 8 -9.35 2.62 3.84
C LEU A 8 -8.08 1.96 3.23
N PHE A 9 -6.90 2.44 3.59
CA PHE A 9 -5.64 1.81 3.22
C PHE A 9 -5.43 0.47 3.90
N ASP A 10 -5.74 0.36 5.20
CA ASP A 10 -5.71 -0.91 5.93
C ASP A 10 -6.70 -1.92 5.31
N GLU A 11 -7.93 -1.51 4.96
CA GLU A 11 -8.91 -2.36 4.27
C GLU A 11 -8.40 -2.89 2.92
N ILE A 12 -7.73 -2.03 2.14
CA ILE A 12 -7.09 -2.45 0.89
C ILE A 12 -6.02 -3.49 1.18
N ILE A 13 -5.12 -3.25 2.12
CA ILE A 13 -4.02 -4.17 2.48
C ILE A 13 -4.59 -5.54 2.89
N GLU A 14 -5.62 -5.55 3.73
CA GLU A 14 -6.27 -6.77 4.22
C GLU A 14 -6.92 -7.60 3.10
N SER A 15 -7.22 -7.00 1.94
CA SER A 15 -7.80 -7.70 0.78
C SER A 15 -6.79 -8.46 -0.09
N PHE A 16 -5.48 -8.31 0.17
CA PHE A 16 -4.42 -8.97 -0.60
C PHE A 16 -3.58 -9.93 0.27
N ASP A 17 -2.89 -10.88 -0.37
CA ASP A 17 -1.94 -11.79 0.30
C ASP A 17 -0.62 -11.06 0.61
N VAL A 18 -0.68 -10.13 1.55
CA VAL A 18 0.42 -9.28 2.01
C VAL A 18 0.49 -9.24 3.53
N TYR A 19 1.70 -9.14 4.05
CA TYR A 19 2.03 -9.01 5.46
C TYR A 19 2.44 -7.57 5.75
N LYS A 20 1.76 -6.92 6.69
CA LYS A 20 2.16 -5.60 7.19
C LYS A 20 3.40 -5.76 8.07
N VAL A 21 4.53 -5.23 7.62
CA VAL A 21 5.83 -5.38 8.31
C VAL A 21 5.83 -4.49 9.54
N GLU A 22 5.96 -3.17 9.38
CA GLU A 22 5.75 -2.12 10.40
C GLU A 22 5.55 -0.75 9.71
N THR A 23 4.98 0.24 10.39
CA THR A 23 4.88 1.63 9.90
C THR A 23 6.08 2.46 10.35
N ILE A 24 6.70 3.20 9.43
CA ILE A 24 7.74 4.19 9.78
C ILE A 24 7.15 5.59 9.53
N GLY A 25 6.63 6.22 10.58
CA GLY A 25 5.99 7.53 10.47
C GLY A 25 4.67 7.45 9.69
N ASP A 26 4.60 8.18 8.58
CA ASP A 26 3.50 8.18 7.62
C ASP A 26 3.60 7.05 6.57
N ALA A 27 4.75 6.39 6.48
CA ALA A 27 4.97 5.35 5.51
C ALA A 27 4.41 4.00 5.97
N TYR A 28 3.66 3.34 5.10
CA TYR A 28 3.32 1.94 5.30
C TYR A 28 4.40 1.06 4.65
N MET A 29 4.68 -0.09 5.26
CA MET A 29 5.55 -1.09 4.68
C MET A 29 4.85 -2.45 4.70
N VAL A 30 4.68 -3.04 3.53
CA VAL A 30 4.09 -4.39 3.40
C VAL A 30 4.97 -5.28 2.56
N ALA A 31 4.87 -6.59 2.79
CA ALA A 31 5.57 -7.58 2.02
C ALA A 31 4.68 -8.78 1.68
N SER A 32 4.77 -9.31 0.47
CA SER A 32 4.06 -10.55 0.09
C SER A 32 4.98 -11.76 0.15
N GLY A 33 4.41 -12.94 0.45
CA GLY A 33 5.18 -14.18 0.62
C GLY A 33 5.78 -14.36 2.02
N LEU A 34 5.26 -13.63 3.02
CA LEU A 34 5.61 -13.75 4.43
C LEU A 34 4.36 -13.98 5.29
N PRO A 35 4.49 -14.69 6.43
CA PRO A 35 5.64 -15.52 6.82
C PRO A 35 5.75 -16.79 5.95
N VAL A 36 4.71 -17.12 5.18
CA VAL A 36 4.64 -18.27 4.28
C VAL A 36 4.89 -17.82 2.84
N ARG A 37 5.85 -18.47 2.17
CA ARG A 37 6.16 -18.18 0.77
C ARG A 37 4.98 -18.52 -0.14
N ASN A 38 4.60 -17.60 -1.00
CA ASN A 38 3.53 -17.79 -1.99
C ASN A 38 4.06 -18.02 -3.43
N GLY A 39 5.32 -18.46 -3.56
CA GLY A 39 5.97 -18.70 -4.84
C GLY A 39 6.19 -17.42 -5.63
N HIS A 40 5.87 -17.39 -6.93
CA HIS A 40 5.99 -16.20 -7.77
C HIS A 40 4.80 -15.23 -7.68
N ARG A 41 3.80 -15.53 -6.83
CA ARG A 41 2.60 -14.68 -6.70
C ARG A 41 2.85 -13.37 -5.97
N HIS A 42 3.88 -13.31 -5.11
CA HIS A 42 4.27 -12.10 -4.38
C HIS A 42 4.39 -10.85 -5.25
N VAL A 43 4.88 -10.95 -6.49
CA VAL A 43 4.97 -9.79 -7.42
C VAL A 43 3.59 -9.33 -7.86
N VAL A 44 2.70 -10.28 -8.13
CA VAL A 44 1.34 -10.00 -8.62
C VAL A 44 0.50 -9.37 -7.52
N GLU A 45 0.56 -9.91 -6.30
CA GLU A 45 -0.17 -9.38 -5.14
C GLU A 45 0.23 -7.93 -4.85
N ILE A 46 1.54 -7.68 -4.78
CA ILE A 46 2.09 -6.35 -4.53
C ILE A 46 1.72 -5.36 -5.64
N SER A 47 1.81 -5.77 -6.91
CA SER A 47 1.47 -4.90 -8.05
C SER A 47 -0.02 -4.57 -8.10
N ARG A 48 -0.89 -5.54 -7.78
CA ARG A 48 -2.35 -5.33 -7.74
C ARG A 48 -2.76 -4.43 -6.59
N MET A 49 -2.17 -4.64 -5.42
CA MET A 49 -2.39 -3.78 -4.25
C MET A 49 -1.95 -2.34 -4.52
N ALA A 50 -0.75 -2.13 -5.10
CA ALA A 50 -0.28 -0.81 -5.50
C ALA A 50 -1.23 -0.10 -6.48
N MET A 51 -1.80 -0.85 -7.44
CA MET A 51 -2.79 -0.31 -8.36
C MET A 51 -4.13 0.02 -7.67
N ALA A 52 -4.55 -0.77 -6.68
CA ALA A 52 -5.73 -0.48 -5.88
C ALA A 52 -5.56 0.83 -5.10
N PHE A 53 -4.39 1.04 -4.49
CA PHE A 53 -4.07 2.30 -3.82
C PHE A 53 -4.16 3.52 -4.75
N LEU A 54 -3.51 3.46 -5.91
CA LEU A 54 -3.56 4.55 -6.89
C LEU A 54 -4.99 4.88 -7.31
N LYS A 55 -5.81 3.85 -7.59
CA LYS A 55 -7.22 4.03 -7.94
C LYS A 55 -7.99 4.72 -6.82
N THR A 56 -7.73 4.34 -5.57
CA THR A 56 -8.42 4.94 -4.45
C THR A 56 -8.00 6.38 -4.22
N CYS A 57 -6.72 6.72 -4.33
CA CYS A 57 -6.26 8.11 -4.25
C CYS A 57 -6.86 9.01 -5.35
N LEU A 58 -7.15 8.46 -6.53
CA LEU A 58 -7.78 9.22 -7.62
C LEU A 58 -9.24 9.61 -7.33
N ILE A 59 -9.98 8.76 -6.61
CA ILE A 59 -11.41 8.97 -6.29
C ILE A 59 -11.63 9.57 -4.90
N PHE A 60 -10.64 9.49 -4.01
CA PHE A 60 -10.74 10.01 -2.66
C PHE A 60 -10.70 11.55 -2.70
N GLU A 61 -11.79 12.17 -2.28
CA GLU A 61 -11.83 13.60 -2.03
C GLU A 61 -11.51 13.89 -0.58
N ILE A 62 -10.78 14.98 -0.36
CA ILE A 62 -10.39 15.43 0.96
C ILE A 62 -11.52 16.37 1.48
N PRO A 63 -12.39 15.96 2.43
CA PRO A 63 -13.52 16.77 2.92
C PRO A 63 -13.21 18.25 3.23
N HIS A 64 -12.07 18.55 3.87
CA HIS A 64 -11.65 19.92 4.18
C HIS A 64 -10.87 20.65 3.07
N GLN A 65 -10.49 19.97 1.99
CA GLN A 65 -9.77 20.53 0.83
C GLN A 65 -10.16 19.82 -0.48
N PRO A 66 -11.37 20.06 -1.01
CA PRO A 66 -11.88 19.33 -2.18
C PRO A 66 -11.05 19.54 -3.46
N SER A 67 -10.32 20.64 -3.55
CA SER A 67 -9.44 20.96 -4.68
C SER A 67 -8.06 20.30 -4.61
N ARG A 68 -7.70 19.70 -3.47
CA ARG A 68 -6.42 19.03 -3.27
C ARG A 68 -6.58 17.53 -3.49
N ARG A 69 -5.72 16.97 -4.33
CA ARG A 69 -5.60 15.52 -4.50
C ARG A 69 -4.52 14.98 -3.56
N LEU A 70 -4.69 13.73 -3.14
CA LEU A 70 -3.67 13.01 -2.40
C LEU A 70 -2.55 12.59 -3.33
N ASP A 71 -1.33 12.99 -2.99
CA ASP A 71 -0.13 12.53 -3.67
C ASP A 71 0.37 11.27 -2.97
N LEU A 72 0.51 10.20 -3.76
CA LEU A 72 0.97 8.91 -3.26
C LEU A 72 2.23 8.49 -3.99
N ARG A 73 3.31 8.27 -3.24
CA ARG A 73 4.53 7.67 -3.77
C ARG A 73 4.61 6.21 -3.40
N ILE A 74 4.73 5.34 -4.41
CA ILE A 74 4.85 3.88 -4.23
C ILE A 74 6.21 3.43 -4.75
N GLY A 75 7.01 2.82 -3.88
CA GLY A 75 8.25 2.12 -4.25
C GLY A 75 8.05 0.61 -4.14
N ILE A 76 8.33 -0.13 -5.22
CA ILE A 76 8.25 -1.60 -5.24
C ILE A 76 9.65 -2.16 -5.48
N HIS A 77 10.07 -3.10 -4.64
CA HIS A 77 11.31 -3.85 -4.82
C HIS A 77 11.04 -5.35 -4.79
N SER A 78 11.80 -6.12 -5.58
CA SER A 78 11.80 -7.58 -5.53
C SER A 78 13.19 -8.16 -5.31
N GLY A 79 13.32 -8.96 -4.24
CA GLY A 79 14.56 -9.66 -3.88
C GLY A 79 14.55 -11.14 -4.25
N ARG A 80 15.75 -11.73 -4.37
CA ARG A 80 15.94 -13.15 -4.72
C ARG A 80 15.30 -14.13 -3.72
N ASP A 81 15.09 -13.70 -2.47
CA ASP A 81 14.55 -14.52 -1.40
C ASP A 81 13.04 -14.37 -1.17
N ALA A 82 12.28 -14.01 -2.20
CA ALA A 82 10.82 -13.88 -2.18
C ALA A 82 10.28 -12.77 -1.25
N LEU A 83 11.14 -11.81 -0.89
CA LEU A 83 10.70 -10.59 -0.23
C LEU A 83 10.44 -9.54 -1.33
N ASN A 84 9.16 -9.28 -1.60
CA ASN A 84 8.78 -8.04 -2.25
C ASN A 84 8.25 -7.11 -1.19
N SER A 85 8.89 -5.96 -1.02
CA SER A 85 8.39 -4.91 -0.14
C SER A 85 7.83 -3.76 -0.95
N VAL A 86 6.71 -3.21 -0.48
CA VAL A 86 6.23 -1.89 -0.88
C VAL A 86 6.46 -0.93 0.26
N LEU A 87 7.10 0.20 -0.05
CA LEU A 87 7.06 1.39 0.78
C LEU A 87 6.13 2.38 0.10
N PHE A 88 5.09 2.80 0.81
CA PHE A 88 4.19 3.87 0.38
C PHE A 88 4.28 5.02 1.36
N VAL A 89 4.54 6.21 0.86
CA VAL A 89 4.53 7.46 1.62
C VAL A 89 3.32 8.27 1.12
N PRO A 90 2.26 8.42 1.92
CA PRO A 90 1.19 9.35 1.63
C PRO A 90 1.68 10.77 1.95
N GLU A 91 2.02 11.55 0.92
CA GLU A 91 2.31 12.97 1.10
C GLU A 91 0.96 13.71 1.20
N LEU A 92 0.70 14.32 2.36
CA LEU A 92 -0.53 15.09 2.62
C LEU A 92 -0.49 16.49 2.03
#